data_AF-A0A3D4X9Q0-F1
#
_entry.id   AF-A0A3D4X9Q0-F1
#
_cell.length_a   1.000
_cell.length_b   1.000
_cell.length_c   1.000
_cell.angle_alpha   90.00
_cell.angle_beta   90.00
_cell.angle_gamma   90.00
#
_symmetry.space_group_name_H-M   'P 1'
#
loop_
_entity.id
_entity.type
_entity.pdbx_description
1 polymer ?
#
loop_
_entity_poly.entity_id
_entity_poly.type
_entity_poly.pdbx_seq_one_letter_code
_entity_poly.pdbx_strand_id
1 'polypeptide(L)'
;MKKIINYKLVTRRAFLLAYDVIAVCCSNFLALLLRYEFQLDDIPGYFINAIWDHLPISILITLALFYLFRLYHSLWAYAGVSEMQNIIVASFASAALQGLTLLIFDRDVPKSYYFFNAFLLVGATMMSRFAYRFAREKRRRRHNKNNGVSVMIVGAGDAGNTIIKEINSSYFSTMHIRAIIDDDPQKQGRYIQGIKVVGGRDKIIENAALLGIDEIIIAIPSAGRRTIKEIVEIAGQTNCKLRTLPGIYQLVNGEVDVSKLRDVDVEDLLGRDPIKVDIDSILGYVKDKTVLVTGGGGSIGSELCRQIASHQPRRLIILDIYENNAYEIQQELILGYPDLDMIVLIGSVRNTKRMNSIFETYHPDIVYHAAAHKHVPLMEVSPDEAVKNNVFGTWKTAQAAAMNGVKKFVMISTDKAVNPTNVMGATKRICEMIIQTFNKYYDTEFVAVRFGNVLGSNGSVIPLFRKQIEAGGPVT
;
A
#
# COMPACT_ATOMS: atom_id res chain seq x y z
N MET A 1 -22.23 29.66 -11.53
CA MET A 1 -21.61 28.39 -11.99
C MET A 1 -21.48 28.39 -13.50
N LYS A 2 -20.31 28.76 -14.06
CA LYS A 2 -20.03 28.56 -15.49
C LYS A 2 -19.63 27.11 -15.70
N LYS A 3 -20.45 26.31 -16.40
CA LYS A 3 -20.05 24.97 -16.86
C LYS A 3 -18.82 25.14 -17.74
N ILE A 4 -17.65 24.73 -17.27
CA ILE A 4 -16.43 24.67 -18.07
C ILE A 4 -16.69 23.62 -19.16
N ILE A 5 -16.98 24.08 -20.37
CA ILE A 5 -17.13 23.20 -21.52
C ILE A 5 -15.77 22.56 -21.77
N ASN A 6 -15.68 21.25 -21.56
CA ASN A 6 -14.47 20.51 -21.83
C ASN A 6 -14.33 20.33 -23.35
N TYR A 7 -13.64 21.28 -23.99
CA TYR A 7 -13.44 21.32 -25.44
C TYR A 7 -12.89 20.01 -26.02
N LYS A 8 -12.07 19.25 -25.28
CA LYS A 8 -11.55 17.94 -25.70
C LYS A 8 -12.63 16.86 -25.81
N LEU A 9 -13.65 16.90 -24.95
CA LEU A 9 -14.78 15.97 -25.02
C LEU A 9 -15.71 16.32 -26.20
N VAL A 10 -15.91 17.62 -26.45
CA VAL A 10 -16.74 18.11 -27.56
C VAL A 10 -16.11 17.75 -28.92
N THR A 11 -14.81 18.00 -29.12
CA THR A 11 -14.12 17.67 -30.37
C THR A 11 -14.11 16.16 -30.64
N ARG A 12 -13.93 15.34 -29.61
CA ARG A 12 -14.00 13.88 -29.73
C ARG A 12 -15.39 13.39 -30.13
N ARG A 13 -16.45 13.95 -29.54
CA ARG A 13 -17.83 13.60 -29.90
C ARG A 13 -18.14 14.02 -31.33
N ALA A 14 -17.70 15.20 -31.75
CA ALA A 14 -17.85 15.67 -33.13
C ALA A 14 -17.17 14.73 -34.13
N PHE A 15 -15.94 14.27 -33.83
CA PHE A 15 -15.24 13.30 -34.69
C PHE A 15 -15.96 11.95 -34.78
N LEU A 16 -16.48 11.44 -33.65
CA LEU A 16 -17.26 10.19 -33.64
C LEU A 16 -18.56 10.32 -34.43
N LEU A 17 -19.27 11.44 -34.29
CA LEU A 17 -20.48 11.71 -35.07
C LEU A 17 -20.17 11.78 -36.57
N ALA A 18 -19.11 12.50 -36.95
CA ALA A 18 -18.69 12.60 -38.36
C ALA A 18 -18.31 11.22 -38.93
N TYR A 19 -17.58 10.41 -38.15
CA TYR A 19 -17.25 9.04 -38.57
C TYR A 19 -18.50 8.19 -38.73
N ASP A 20 -19.46 8.27 -37.81
CA ASP A 20 -20.67 7.45 -37.88
C ASP A 20 -21.55 7.82 -39.08
N VAL A 21 -21.61 9.10 -39.45
CA VAL A 21 -22.26 9.54 -40.70
C VAL A 21 -21.58 8.88 -41.91
N ILE A 22 -20.24 8.92 -41.97
CA ILE A 22 -19.48 8.27 -43.04
C ILE A 22 -19.73 6.75 -43.03
N ALA A 23 -19.74 6.12 -41.86
CA ALA A 23 -19.98 4.69 -41.71
C ALA A 23 -21.37 4.29 -42.22
N VAL A 24 -22.41 5.09 -41.92
CA VAL A 24 -23.77 4.87 -42.44
C VAL A 24 -23.77 4.97 -43.96
N CYS A 25 -23.21 6.05 -44.54
CA CYS A 25 -23.11 6.21 -45.98
C CYS A 25 -22.38 5.02 -46.63
N CYS A 26 -21.19 4.70 -46.15
CA CYS A 26 -20.40 3.59 -46.68
C CYS A 26 -21.14 2.26 -46.54
N SER A 27 -21.78 1.97 -45.40
CA SER A 27 -22.51 0.71 -45.20
C SER A 27 -23.68 0.54 -46.16
N ASN A 28 -24.43 1.62 -46.44
CA ASN A 28 -25.57 1.59 -47.36
C ASN A 28 -25.08 1.36 -48.82
N PHE A 29 -24.11 2.12 -49.32
CA PHE A 29 -23.61 1.90 -50.69
C PHE A 29 -22.84 0.59 -50.86
N LEU A 30 -22.03 0.21 -49.87
CA LEU A 30 -21.23 -1.01 -49.92
C LEU A 30 -22.10 -2.27 -49.80
N ALA A 31 -23.24 -2.21 -49.10
CA ALA A 31 -24.21 -3.30 -49.06
C ALA A 31 -24.81 -3.60 -50.45
N LEU A 32 -25.05 -2.54 -51.24
CA LEU A 32 -25.50 -2.68 -52.62
C LEU A 32 -24.39 -3.22 -53.52
N LEU A 33 -23.16 -2.69 -53.40
CA LEU A 33 -22.00 -3.17 -54.15
C LEU A 33 -21.71 -4.65 -53.88
N LEU A 34 -21.74 -5.09 -52.63
CA LEU A 34 -21.53 -6.50 -52.27
C LEU A 34 -22.59 -7.42 -52.87
N ARG A 35 -23.82 -6.93 -53.03
CA ARG A 35 -24.90 -7.72 -53.63
C ARG A 35 -24.67 -7.96 -55.13
N TYR A 36 -24.06 -7.02 -55.82
CA TYR A 36 -23.74 -7.09 -57.24
C TYR A 36 -22.25 -7.38 -57.48
N GLU A 37 -21.58 -8.04 -56.53
CA GLU A 37 -20.19 -8.51 -56.69
C GLU A 37 -19.21 -7.40 -57.13
N PHE A 38 -19.44 -6.16 -56.70
CA PHE A 38 -18.69 -4.95 -57.08
C PHE A 38 -18.78 -4.55 -58.56
N GLN A 39 -19.72 -5.11 -59.31
CA GLN A 39 -20.02 -4.72 -60.69
C GLN A 39 -21.04 -3.57 -60.68
N LEU A 40 -20.55 -2.34 -60.86
CA LEU A 40 -21.36 -1.12 -60.81
C LEU A 40 -22.40 -1.05 -61.94
N ASP A 41 -22.07 -1.58 -63.11
CA ASP A 41 -22.90 -1.53 -64.31
C ASP A 41 -24.16 -2.42 -64.19
N ASP A 42 -24.10 -3.43 -63.32
CA ASP A 42 -25.20 -4.39 -63.10
C ASP A 42 -26.20 -3.92 -62.04
N ILE A 43 -25.99 -2.74 -61.43
CA ILE A 43 -26.88 -2.18 -60.41
C ILE A 43 -27.97 -1.34 -61.08
N PRO A 44 -29.25 -1.75 -61.01
CA PRO A 44 -30.33 -0.93 -61.52
C PRO A 44 -30.37 0.46 -60.85
N GLY A 45 -30.44 1.51 -61.67
CA GLY A 45 -30.41 2.90 -61.18
C GLY A 45 -31.52 3.26 -60.19
N TYR A 46 -32.67 2.56 -60.24
CA TYR A 46 -33.74 2.77 -59.27
C TYR A 46 -33.36 2.36 -57.84
N PHE A 47 -32.48 1.35 -57.67
CA PHE A 47 -31.96 0.97 -56.35
C PHE A 47 -30.97 1.99 -55.79
N ILE A 48 -30.12 2.56 -56.65
CA ILE A 48 -29.19 3.62 -56.27
C ILE A 48 -29.96 4.85 -55.80
N ASN A 49 -30.98 5.26 -56.57
CA ASN A 49 -31.84 6.39 -56.22
C ASN A 49 -32.63 6.13 -54.93
N ALA A 50 -33.15 4.91 -54.72
CA ALA A 50 -33.84 4.53 -53.48
C ALA A 50 -32.95 4.68 -52.24
N ILE A 51 -31.68 4.25 -52.32
CA ILE A 51 -30.72 4.40 -51.23
C ILE A 51 -30.31 5.86 -51.04
N TRP A 52 -30.10 6.60 -52.13
CA TRP A 52 -29.73 8.01 -52.09
C TRP A 52 -30.82 8.87 -51.43
N ASP A 53 -32.07 8.67 -51.81
CA ASP A 53 -33.24 9.37 -51.26
C ASP A 53 -33.44 9.03 -49.77
N HIS A 54 -33.19 7.78 -49.38
CA HIS A 54 -33.36 7.30 -48.01
C HIS A 54 -32.19 7.66 -47.08
N LEU A 55 -31.03 8.00 -47.64
CA LEU A 55 -29.79 8.24 -46.88
C LEU A 55 -29.94 9.27 -45.74
N PRO A 56 -30.61 10.43 -45.91
CA PRO A 56 -30.79 11.38 -44.81
C PRO A 56 -31.59 10.79 -43.64
N ILE A 57 -32.61 9.99 -43.94
CA ILE A 57 -33.44 9.30 -42.94
C ILE A 57 -32.61 8.24 -42.21
N SER A 58 -31.82 7.46 -42.95
CA SER A 58 -30.91 6.46 -42.40
C SER A 58 -29.87 7.04 -41.43
N ILE A 59 -29.30 8.20 -41.78
CA ILE A 59 -28.36 8.92 -40.91
C ILE A 59 -29.07 9.36 -39.62
N LEU A 60 -30.25 9.99 -39.72
CA LEU A 60 -31.00 10.46 -38.55
C LEU A 60 -31.39 9.31 -37.61
N ILE A 61 -31.90 8.20 -38.15
CA ILE A 61 -32.25 7.00 -37.37
C ILE A 61 -31.03 6.47 -36.62
N THR A 62 -29.90 6.32 -37.32
CA THR A 62 -28.69 5.76 -36.72
C THR A 62 -28.15 6.65 -35.61
N LEU A 63 -28.06 7.97 -35.86
CA LEU A 63 -27.58 8.91 -34.85
C LEU A 63 -28.50 8.97 -33.63
N ALA A 64 -29.82 8.94 -33.84
CA ALA A 64 -30.80 8.93 -32.75
C ALA A 64 -30.68 7.68 -31.88
N LEU A 65 -30.57 6.50 -32.49
CA LEU A 65 -30.37 5.25 -31.74
C LEU A 65 -29.01 5.22 -31.05
N PHE A 66 -27.93 5.66 -31.69
CA PHE A 66 -26.62 5.67 -31.05
C PHE A 66 -26.56 6.65 -29.88
N TYR A 67 -27.32 7.74 -29.96
CA TYR A 67 -27.53 8.65 -28.83
C TYR A 67 -28.34 7.99 -27.70
N LEU A 68 -29.46 7.32 -28.02
CA LEU A 68 -30.31 6.64 -27.04
C LEU A 68 -29.57 5.53 -26.28
N PHE A 69 -28.76 4.74 -26.99
CA PHE A 69 -27.88 3.71 -26.43
C PHE A 69 -26.60 4.30 -25.81
N ARG A 70 -26.50 5.63 -25.70
CA ARG A 70 -25.41 6.37 -25.02
C ARG A 70 -24.00 6.11 -25.59
N LEU A 71 -23.89 5.72 -26.86
CA LEU A 71 -22.61 5.41 -27.52
C LEU A 71 -21.67 6.64 -27.63
N TYR A 72 -22.22 7.85 -27.65
CA TYR A 72 -21.44 9.11 -27.64
C TYR A 72 -21.01 9.59 -26.25
N HIS A 73 -21.58 8.99 -25.21
CA HIS A 73 -21.26 9.30 -23.81
C HIS A 73 -20.25 8.32 -23.22
N SER A 74 -20.07 7.14 -23.85
CA SER A 74 -19.11 6.13 -23.39
C SER A 74 -17.66 6.60 -23.52
N LEU A 75 -16.92 6.42 -22.43
CA LEU A 75 -15.47 6.56 -22.43
C LEU A 75 -14.87 5.29 -23.03
N TRP A 76 -14.72 5.24 -24.38
CA TRP A 76 -14.12 4.10 -25.11
C TRP A 76 -12.72 3.65 -24.63
N ALA A 77 -12.12 4.48 -23.79
CA ALA A 77 -10.98 4.21 -22.96
C ALA A 77 -11.08 2.94 -22.09
N TYR A 78 -12.28 2.71 -21.55
CA TYR A 78 -12.57 1.75 -20.48
C TYR A 78 -13.76 0.85 -20.85
N ALA A 79 -14.18 0.87 -22.12
CA ALA A 79 -15.31 0.10 -22.61
C ALA A 79 -15.08 -1.40 -22.42
N GLY A 80 -16.02 -2.04 -21.70
CA GLY A 80 -16.04 -3.45 -21.39
C GLY A 80 -16.98 -4.23 -22.30
N VAL A 81 -17.42 -5.40 -21.83
CA VAL A 81 -18.33 -6.29 -22.57
C VAL A 81 -19.71 -5.66 -22.76
N SER A 82 -20.18 -4.88 -21.78
CA SER A 82 -21.44 -4.13 -21.82
C SER A 82 -21.53 -3.15 -22.99
N GLU A 83 -20.45 -2.40 -23.25
CA GLU A 83 -20.42 -1.45 -24.36
C GLU A 83 -20.42 -2.15 -25.72
N MET A 84 -19.78 -3.32 -25.81
CA MET A 84 -19.80 -4.12 -27.03
C MET A 84 -21.23 -4.63 -27.33
N GLN A 85 -21.96 -5.07 -26.31
CA GLN A 85 -23.37 -5.44 -26.45
C GLN A 85 -24.22 -4.26 -26.92
N ASN A 86 -24.02 -3.07 -26.33
CA ASN A 86 -24.76 -1.88 -26.74
C ASN A 86 -24.50 -1.46 -28.19
N ILE A 87 -23.28 -1.61 -28.71
CA ILE A 87 -22.98 -1.37 -30.13
C ILE A 87 -23.79 -2.32 -31.01
N ILE A 88 -23.70 -3.61 -30.73
CA ILE A 88 -24.35 -4.65 -31.53
C ILE A 88 -25.86 -4.41 -31.56
N VAL A 89 -26.48 -4.23 -30.39
CA VAL A 89 -27.93 -4.01 -30.27
C VAL A 89 -28.35 -2.72 -30.97
N ALA A 90 -27.63 -1.60 -30.77
CA ALA A 90 -27.98 -0.32 -31.39
C ALA A 90 -27.84 -0.35 -32.92
N SER A 91 -26.79 -1.00 -33.44
CA SER A 91 -26.56 -1.14 -34.89
C SER A 91 -27.61 -2.04 -35.56
N PHE A 92 -27.95 -3.18 -34.94
CA PHE A 92 -29.02 -4.04 -35.46
C PHE A 92 -30.40 -3.37 -35.37
N ALA A 93 -30.70 -2.67 -34.27
CA ALA A 93 -31.93 -1.89 -34.14
C ALA A 93 -32.01 -0.79 -35.20
N SER A 94 -30.89 -0.12 -35.50
CA SER A 94 -30.82 0.89 -36.56
C SER A 94 -31.07 0.27 -37.94
N ALA A 95 -30.39 -0.83 -38.27
CA ALA A 95 -30.57 -1.50 -39.54
C ALA A 95 -32.00 -2.05 -39.72
N ALA A 96 -32.62 -2.58 -38.65
CA ALA A 96 -34.00 -3.04 -38.67
C ALA A 96 -34.99 -1.89 -38.91
N LEU A 97 -34.79 -0.75 -38.25
CA LEU A 97 -35.65 0.43 -38.42
C LEU A 97 -35.46 1.10 -39.79
N GLN A 98 -34.23 1.12 -40.32
CA GLN A 98 -33.96 1.51 -41.70
C GLN A 98 -34.67 0.58 -42.70
N GLY A 99 -34.61 -0.73 -42.48
CA GLY A 99 -35.30 -1.70 -43.32
C GLY A 99 -36.82 -1.52 -43.31
N LEU A 100 -37.40 -1.30 -42.13
CA LEU A 100 -38.83 -1.03 -41.97
C LEU A 100 -39.25 0.26 -42.68
N THR A 101 -38.46 1.33 -42.58
CA THR A 101 -38.80 2.59 -43.26
C THR A 101 -38.71 2.47 -44.78
N LEU A 102 -37.73 1.75 -45.33
CA LEU A 102 -37.68 1.45 -46.77
C LEU A 102 -38.94 0.73 -47.25
N LEU A 103 -39.45 -0.23 -46.47
CA LEU A 103 -40.72 -0.92 -46.78
C LEU A 103 -41.93 0.01 -46.72
N ILE A 104 -41.98 0.93 -45.74
CA ILE A 104 -43.09 1.89 -45.59
C ILE A 104 -43.11 2.92 -46.73
N PHE A 105 -41.94 3.37 -47.19
CA PHE A 105 -41.81 4.36 -48.27
C PHE A 105 -41.87 3.75 -49.68
N ASP A 106 -42.25 2.47 -49.80
CA ASP A 106 -42.34 1.73 -51.07
C ASP A 106 -41.05 1.82 -51.90
N ARG A 107 -39.90 1.76 -51.22
CA ARG A 107 -38.58 1.79 -51.83
C ARG A 107 -38.00 0.39 -51.88
N ASP A 108 -38.18 -0.26 -53.01
CA ASP A 108 -37.64 -1.59 -53.25
C ASP A 108 -36.11 -1.58 -53.22
N VAL A 109 -35.52 -2.54 -52.52
CA VAL A 109 -34.09 -2.88 -52.53
C VAL A 109 -33.95 -4.41 -52.50
N PRO A 110 -32.85 -4.99 -53.02
CA PRO A 110 -32.66 -6.44 -52.97
C PRO A 110 -32.74 -6.97 -51.53
N LYS A 111 -33.43 -8.09 -51.27
CA LYS A 111 -33.63 -8.62 -49.89
C LYS A 111 -32.33 -8.84 -49.09
N SER A 112 -31.27 -9.21 -49.78
CA SER A 112 -29.91 -9.37 -49.23
C SER A 112 -29.27 -8.05 -48.74
N TYR A 113 -29.75 -6.90 -49.23
CA TYR A 113 -29.28 -5.57 -48.83
C TYR A 113 -29.41 -5.36 -47.33
N TYR A 114 -30.57 -5.72 -46.75
CA TYR A 114 -30.82 -5.52 -45.33
C TYR A 114 -29.80 -6.27 -44.46
N PHE A 115 -29.43 -7.49 -44.87
CA PHE A 115 -28.39 -8.28 -44.20
C PHE A 115 -27.02 -7.62 -44.33
N PHE A 116 -26.59 -7.28 -45.54
CA PHE A 116 -25.28 -6.66 -45.75
C PHE A 116 -25.16 -5.30 -45.05
N ASN A 117 -26.18 -4.46 -45.10
CA ASN A 117 -26.21 -3.16 -44.43
C ASN A 117 -26.05 -3.32 -42.91
N ALA A 118 -26.79 -4.24 -42.29
CA ALA A 118 -26.70 -4.50 -40.85
C ALA A 118 -25.28 -4.93 -40.42
N PHE A 119 -24.70 -5.90 -41.13
CA PHE A 119 -23.36 -6.42 -40.80
C PHE A 119 -22.26 -5.40 -41.06
N LEU A 120 -22.34 -4.64 -42.15
CA LEU A 120 -21.37 -3.59 -42.45
C LEU A 120 -21.43 -2.44 -41.44
N LEU A 121 -22.62 -2.05 -41.01
CA LEU A 121 -22.79 -1.00 -40.01
C LEU A 121 -22.23 -1.42 -38.64
N VAL A 122 -22.48 -2.67 -38.20
CA VAL A 122 -21.85 -3.25 -37.00
C VAL A 122 -20.32 -3.28 -37.16
N GLY A 123 -19.82 -3.77 -38.29
CA GLY A 123 -18.39 -3.87 -38.56
C GLY A 123 -17.68 -2.51 -38.53
N ALA A 124 -18.21 -1.50 -39.22
CA ALA A 124 -17.63 -0.16 -39.29
C ALA A 124 -17.63 0.54 -37.91
N THR A 125 -18.71 0.40 -37.15
CA THR A 125 -18.82 0.99 -35.81
C THR A 125 -17.93 0.28 -34.79
N MET A 126 -17.80 -1.06 -34.85
CA MET A 126 -16.83 -1.78 -34.03
C MET A 126 -15.39 -1.40 -34.40
N MET A 127 -15.07 -1.35 -35.70
CA MET A 127 -13.72 -1.08 -36.19
C MET A 127 -13.18 0.25 -35.68
N SER A 128 -13.95 1.34 -35.78
CA SER A 128 -13.52 2.64 -35.28
C SER A 128 -13.27 2.67 -33.77
N ARG A 129 -14.07 1.92 -33.00
CA ARG A 129 -14.02 1.91 -31.52
C ARG A 129 -12.85 1.06 -31.02
N PHE A 130 -12.64 -0.09 -31.65
CA PHE A 130 -11.47 -0.93 -31.40
C PHE A 130 -10.17 -0.28 -31.90
N ALA A 131 -10.17 0.37 -33.06
CA ALA A 131 -9.01 1.09 -33.58
C ALA A 131 -8.58 2.20 -32.62
N TYR A 132 -9.52 2.98 -32.06
CA TYR A 132 -9.21 3.99 -31.05
C TYR A 132 -8.58 3.37 -29.79
N ARG A 133 -9.16 2.27 -29.28
CA ARG A 133 -8.62 1.55 -28.11
C ARG A 133 -7.20 1.05 -28.37
N PHE A 134 -6.99 0.39 -29.50
CA PHE A 134 -5.72 -0.19 -29.90
C PHE A 134 -4.64 0.88 -30.14
N ALA A 135 -4.98 1.96 -30.84
CA ALA A 135 -4.07 3.08 -31.08
C ALA A 135 -3.62 3.74 -29.76
N ARG A 136 -4.54 3.89 -28.80
CA ARG A 136 -4.20 4.44 -27.49
C ARG A 136 -3.35 3.48 -26.67
N GLU A 137 -3.65 2.19 -26.68
CA GLU A 137 -2.83 1.18 -25.99
C GLU A 137 -1.42 1.11 -26.57
N LYS A 138 -1.27 1.18 -27.90
CA LYS A 138 0.03 1.24 -28.57
C LYS A 138 0.79 2.53 -28.26
N ARG A 139 0.09 3.67 -28.16
CA ARG A 139 0.67 4.95 -27.71
C ARG A 139 1.08 4.91 -26.23
N ARG A 140 0.31 4.24 -25.36
CA ARG A 140 0.67 3.95 -23.95
C ARG A 140 1.99 3.17 -23.87
N ARG A 141 2.10 2.08 -24.62
CA ARG A 141 3.32 1.25 -24.69
C ARG A 141 4.53 2.02 -25.25
N ARG A 142 4.32 2.98 -26.16
CA ARG A 142 5.40 3.82 -26.72
C ARG A 142 5.82 4.96 -25.78
N HIS A 143 4.89 5.58 -25.05
CA HIS A 143 5.22 6.71 -24.17
C HIS A 143 6.01 6.27 -22.94
N ASN A 144 5.72 5.10 -22.39
CA ASN A 144 6.50 4.56 -21.27
C ASN A 144 7.86 3.96 -21.70
N LYS A 145 8.15 3.80 -22.99
CA LYS A 145 9.32 3.06 -23.48
C LYS A 145 10.66 3.79 -23.28
N ASN A 146 10.65 5.11 -23.04
CA ASN A 146 11.86 5.92 -23.08
C ASN A 146 12.40 6.39 -21.72
N ASN A 147 11.77 6.07 -20.57
CA ASN A 147 12.27 6.48 -19.25
C ASN A 147 11.73 5.62 -18.10
N GLY A 148 11.59 4.31 -18.32
CA GLY A 148 10.96 3.42 -17.35
C GLY A 148 11.93 2.44 -16.70
N VAL A 149 11.83 2.30 -15.38
CA VAL A 149 12.62 1.39 -14.54
C VAL A 149 12.21 -0.06 -14.87
N SER A 150 13.15 -0.89 -15.32
CA SER A 150 12.89 -2.30 -15.61
C SER A 150 12.87 -3.12 -14.32
N VAL A 151 11.76 -3.81 -14.06
CA VAL A 151 11.48 -4.48 -12.80
C VAL A 151 11.43 -6.00 -12.97
N MET A 152 12.06 -6.71 -12.04
CA MET A 152 11.86 -8.15 -11.83
C MET A 152 11.04 -8.36 -10.55
N ILE A 153 10.05 -9.26 -10.59
CA ILE A 153 9.23 -9.59 -9.42
C ILE A 153 9.60 -10.99 -8.93
N VAL A 154 9.97 -11.11 -7.66
CA VAL A 154 10.19 -12.40 -6.99
C VAL A 154 8.94 -12.77 -6.23
N GLY A 155 8.22 -13.79 -6.71
CA GLY A 155 6.94 -14.27 -6.19
C GLY A 155 5.84 -14.25 -7.24
N ALA A 156 5.48 -15.41 -7.77
CA ALA A 156 4.34 -15.62 -8.66
C ALA A 156 3.08 -16.04 -7.87
N GLY A 157 2.91 -15.51 -6.65
CA GLY A 157 1.73 -15.70 -5.81
C GLY A 157 0.70 -14.57 -5.95
N ASP A 158 -0.30 -14.54 -5.06
CA ASP A 158 -1.35 -13.53 -5.08
C ASP A 158 -0.81 -12.11 -4.87
N ALA A 159 0.13 -11.93 -3.94
CA ALA A 159 0.80 -10.65 -3.70
C ALA A 159 1.53 -10.14 -4.95
N GLY A 160 2.26 -11.03 -5.64
CA GLY A 160 2.92 -10.72 -6.91
C GLY A 160 1.92 -10.34 -8.01
N ASN A 161 0.85 -11.11 -8.19
CA ASN A 161 -0.19 -10.81 -9.18
C ASN A 161 -0.87 -9.45 -8.92
N THR A 162 -1.11 -9.10 -7.66
CA THR A 162 -1.72 -7.81 -7.30
C THR A 162 -0.77 -6.65 -7.60
N ILE A 163 0.52 -6.75 -7.24
CA ILE A 163 1.53 -5.75 -7.65
C ILE A 163 1.60 -5.61 -9.16
N ILE A 164 1.61 -6.73 -9.90
CA ILE A 164 1.68 -6.71 -11.36
C ILE A 164 0.48 -5.96 -11.94
N LYS A 165 -0.73 -6.19 -11.41
CA LYS A 165 -1.93 -5.48 -11.84
C LYS A 165 -1.82 -3.98 -11.55
N GLU A 166 -1.36 -3.61 -10.36
CA GLU A 166 -1.27 -2.22 -9.91
C GLU A 166 -0.22 -1.42 -10.70
N ILE A 167 0.95 -2.01 -10.94
CA ILE A 167 1.99 -1.38 -11.77
C ILE A 167 1.49 -1.19 -13.21
N ASN A 168 0.73 -2.14 -13.75
CA ASN A 168 0.19 -2.06 -15.11
C ASN A 168 -1.04 -1.14 -15.23
N SER A 169 -1.81 -0.95 -14.16
CA SER A 169 -3.01 -0.10 -14.12
C SER A 169 -2.66 1.36 -13.83
N SER A 170 -1.60 1.62 -13.06
CA SER A 170 -1.21 2.96 -12.62
C SER A 170 -0.72 3.83 -13.78
N TYR A 171 -1.40 4.97 -13.97
CA TYR A 171 -1.11 5.94 -15.04
C TYR A 171 0.21 6.70 -14.84
N PHE A 172 0.76 6.65 -13.62
CA PHE A 172 1.95 7.39 -13.19
C PHE A 172 3.17 6.50 -12.96
N SER A 173 3.02 5.17 -13.08
CA SER A 173 4.14 4.26 -12.89
C SER A 173 5.07 4.28 -14.11
N THR A 174 6.35 4.55 -13.86
CA THR A 174 7.44 4.40 -14.84
C THR A 174 7.97 2.97 -14.86
N MET A 175 7.47 2.06 -14.02
CA MET A 175 8.00 0.69 -13.90
C MET A 175 7.54 -0.21 -15.05
N HIS A 176 8.43 -1.07 -15.53
CA HIS A 176 8.18 -2.10 -16.55
C HIS A 176 8.58 -3.46 -16.06
N ILE A 177 7.60 -4.32 -15.82
CA ILE A 177 7.88 -5.67 -15.35
C ILE A 177 8.35 -6.53 -16.52
N ARG A 178 9.59 -7.03 -16.43
CA ARG A 178 10.24 -7.82 -17.49
C ARG A 178 10.15 -9.32 -17.26
N ALA A 179 10.21 -9.75 -16.00
CA ALA A 179 10.21 -11.16 -15.63
C ALA A 179 9.67 -11.38 -14.23
N ILE A 180 9.20 -12.60 -14.00
CA ILE A 180 8.81 -13.11 -12.69
C ILE A 180 9.73 -14.28 -12.31
N ILE A 181 10.13 -14.36 -11.06
CA ILE A 181 10.88 -15.47 -10.46
C ILE A 181 9.99 -16.14 -9.41
N ASP A 182 9.89 -17.46 -9.43
CA ASP A 182 9.20 -18.24 -8.38
C ASP A 182 9.84 -19.63 -8.27
N ASP A 183 10.10 -20.07 -7.04
CA ASP A 183 10.75 -21.34 -6.78
C ASP A 183 9.84 -22.54 -7.07
N ASP A 184 8.52 -22.35 -7.18
CA ASP A 184 7.58 -23.41 -7.54
C ASP A 184 7.79 -23.87 -9.00
N PRO A 185 8.27 -25.11 -9.23
CA PRO A 185 8.53 -25.61 -10.58
C PRO A 185 7.27 -25.67 -11.46
N GLN A 186 6.08 -25.77 -10.85
CA GLN A 186 4.82 -25.81 -11.62
C GLN A 186 4.48 -24.48 -12.26
N LYS A 187 4.98 -23.37 -11.71
CA LYS A 187 4.73 -22.01 -12.22
C LYS A 187 5.76 -21.57 -13.25
N GLN A 188 6.95 -22.17 -13.24
CA GLN A 188 8.02 -21.84 -14.18
C GLN A 188 7.60 -22.10 -15.62
N GLY A 189 7.96 -21.18 -16.52
CA GLY A 189 7.55 -21.21 -17.93
C GLY A 189 6.12 -20.75 -18.19
N ARG A 190 5.27 -20.59 -17.17
CA ARG A 190 3.91 -20.03 -17.30
C ARG A 190 3.95 -18.50 -17.33
N TYR A 191 2.77 -17.92 -17.56
CA TYR A 191 2.58 -16.47 -17.68
C TYR A 191 1.58 -15.96 -16.65
N ILE A 192 1.88 -14.82 -16.02
CA ILE A 192 0.98 -14.05 -15.17
C ILE A 192 0.84 -12.66 -15.78
N GLN A 193 -0.40 -12.25 -16.10
CA GLN A 193 -0.69 -10.96 -16.77
C GLN A 193 0.16 -10.74 -18.05
N GLY A 194 0.51 -11.82 -18.76
CA GLY A 194 1.34 -11.77 -19.97
C GLY A 194 2.86 -11.70 -19.72
N ILE A 195 3.32 -11.74 -18.47
CA ILE A 195 4.74 -11.76 -18.10
C ILE A 195 5.14 -13.18 -17.74
N LYS A 196 6.30 -13.63 -18.25
CA LYS A 196 6.79 -15.00 -18.08
C LYS A 196 7.43 -15.19 -16.70
N VAL A 197 7.15 -16.34 -16.07
CA VAL A 197 7.93 -16.85 -14.94
C VAL A 197 9.18 -17.54 -15.50
N VAL A 198 10.34 -16.89 -15.38
CA VAL A 198 11.57 -17.30 -16.09
C VAL A 198 12.35 -18.42 -15.39
N GLY A 199 12.11 -18.64 -14.10
CA GLY A 199 12.73 -19.70 -13.31
C GLY A 199 12.59 -19.47 -11.81
N GLY A 200 13.36 -20.23 -11.03
CA GLY A 200 13.52 -20.07 -9.59
C GLY A 200 14.56 -19.01 -9.22
N ARG A 201 14.81 -18.87 -7.91
CA ARG A 201 15.73 -17.85 -7.37
C ARG A 201 17.16 -17.96 -7.90
N ASP A 202 17.59 -19.15 -8.30
CA ASP A 202 18.89 -19.43 -8.92
C ASP A 202 19.10 -18.63 -10.22
N LYS A 203 18.01 -18.27 -10.91
CA LYS A 203 18.04 -17.54 -12.18
C LYS A 203 17.98 -16.02 -12.05
N ILE A 204 17.94 -15.48 -10.82
CA ILE A 204 17.83 -14.04 -10.57
C ILE A 204 18.99 -13.28 -11.23
N ILE A 205 20.23 -13.68 -10.97
CA ILE A 205 21.43 -12.97 -11.43
C ILE A 205 21.51 -12.99 -12.97
N GLU A 206 21.34 -14.17 -13.56
CA GLU A 206 21.36 -14.35 -15.03
C GLU A 206 20.31 -13.47 -15.71
N ASN A 207 19.06 -13.51 -15.22
CA ASN A 207 17.96 -12.78 -15.84
C ASN A 207 18.02 -11.28 -15.53
N ALA A 208 18.59 -10.87 -14.40
CA ALA A 208 18.81 -9.46 -14.09
C ALA A 208 19.74 -8.81 -15.11
N ALA A 209 20.85 -9.48 -15.46
CA ALA A 209 21.77 -9.01 -16.50
C ALA A 209 21.16 -9.11 -17.91
N LEU A 210 20.59 -10.26 -18.27
CA LEU A 210 20.07 -10.52 -19.61
C LEU A 210 18.90 -9.60 -19.99
N LEU A 211 18.03 -9.29 -19.02
CA LEU A 211 16.85 -8.46 -19.25
C LEU A 211 17.05 -6.98 -18.93
N GLY A 212 18.24 -6.60 -18.44
CA GLY A 212 18.57 -5.23 -18.04
C GLY A 212 17.65 -4.72 -16.93
N ILE A 213 17.62 -5.43 -15.79
CA ILE A 213 16.77 -5.10 -14.65
C ILE A 213 17.42 -3.99 -13.81
N ASP A 214 16.63 -2.97 -13.48
CA ASP A 214 17.02 -1.86 -12.62
C ASP A 214 16.58 -2.09 -11.17
N GLU A 215 15.42 -2.73 -10.95
CA GLU A 215 14.81 -2.94 -9.64
C GLU A 215 14.26 -4.37 -9.47
N ILE A 216 14.48 -4.98 -8.31
CA ILE A 216 13.94 -6.29 -7.94
C ILE A 216 12.96 -6.10 -6.78
N ILE A 217 11.72 -6.51 -6.98
CA ILE A 217 10.65 -6.44 -5.98
C ILE A 217 10.38 -7.84 -5.42
N ILE A 218 10.56 -7.99 -4.11
CA ILE A 218 10.26 -9.22 -3.37
C ILE A 218 8.79 -9.19 -2.93
N ALA A 219 7.95 -9.97 -3.62
CA ALA A 219 6.50 -10.02 -3.48
C ALA A 219 6.02 -11.34 -2.84
N ILE A 220 6.71 -11.77 -1.79
CA ILE A 220 6.44 -13.00 -1.02
C ILE A 220 6.27 -12.71 0.48
N PRO A 221 5.29 -11.88 0.88
CA PRO A 221 5.15 -11.42 2.28
C PRO A 221 4.81 -12.53 3.30
N SER A 222 4.45 -13.72 2.82
CA SER A 222 4.17 -14.92 3.63
C SER A 222 5.35 -15.89 3.71
N ALA A 223 6.43 -15.66 2.95
CA ALA A 223 7.59 -16.55 2.99
C ALA A 223 8.34 -16.43 4.33
N GLY A 224 8.91 -17.55 4.78
CA GLY A 224 9.77 -17.56 5.97
C GLY A 224 10.99 -16.65 5.80
N ARG A 225 11.46 -16.04 6.90
CA ARG A 225 12.59 -15.08 6.88
C ARG A 225 13.86 -15.67 6.28
N ARG A 226 14.11 -16.97 6.44
CA ARG A 226 15.23 -17.68 5.80
C ARG A 226 15.18 -17.57 4.29
N THR A 227 14.02 -17.82 3.69
CA THR A 227 13.81 -17.70 2.24
C THR A 227 14.01 -16.28 1.76
N ILE A 228 13.47 -15.29 2.49
CA ILE A 228 13.65 -13.86 2.15
C ILE A 228 15.14 -13.50 2.19
N LYS A 229 15.86 -13.89 3.25
CA LYS A 229 17.28 -13.66 3.40
C LYS A 229 18.09 -14.26 2.24
N GLU A 230 17.84 -15.52 1.90
CA GLU A 230 18.50 -16.21 0.78
C GLU A 230 18.25 -15.47 -0.55
N ILE A 231 17.02 -15.00 -0.80
CA ILE A 231 16.68 -14.23 -2.00
C ILE A 231 17.38 -12.86 -2.00
N VAL A 232 17.42 -12.17 -0.86
CA VAL A 232 18.11 -10.88 -0.73
C VAL A 232 19.61 -11.04 -0.93
N GLU A 233 20.22 -12.11 -0.43
CA GLU A 233 21.65 -12.41 -0.65
C GLU A 233 21.96 -12.67 -2.12
N ILE A 234 21.11 -13.42 -2.83
CA ILE A 234 21.27 -13.66 -4.27
C ILE A 234 21.08 -12.35 -5.04
N ALA A 235 20.01 -11.61 -4.75
CA ALA A 235 19.68 -10.40 -5.47
C ALA A 235 20.66 -9.25 -5.16
N GLY A 236 21.28 -9.24 -3.98
CA GLY A 236 22.31 -8.29 -3.57
C GLY A 236 23.65 -8.46 -4.31
N GLN A 237 23.85 -9.57 -5.03
CA GLN A 237 24.97 -9.75 -5.96
C GLN A 237 24.76 -9.00 -7.29
N THR A 238 23.57 -8.42 -7.50
CA THR A 238 23.25 -7.59 -8.65
C THR A 238 23.39 -6.11 -8.32
N ASN A 239 23.49 -5.25 -9.33
CA ASN A 239 23.44 -3.79 -9.15
C ASN A 239 21.99 -3.25 -9.07
N CYS A 240 21.00 -4.14 -8.95
CA CYS A 240 19.59 -3.75 -8.95
C CYS A 240 19.18 -3.17 -7.60
N LYS A 241 18.30 -2.17 -7.62
CA LYS A 241 17.66 -1.67 -6.40
C LYS A 241 16.73 -2.75 -5.83
N LEU A 242 16.80 -3.01 -4.53
CA LEU A 242 15.96 -4.02 -3.86
C LEU A 242 14.81 -3.36 -3.10
N ARG A 243 13.58 -3.83 -3.37
CA ARG A 243 12.39 -3.46 -2.60
C ARG A 243 11.62 -4.69 -2.16
N THR A 244 10.89 -4.58 -1.05
CA THR A 244 10.04 -5.66 -0.53
C THR A 244 8.68 -5.14 -0.14
N LEU A 245 7.69 -6.03 -0.20
CA LEU A 245 6.42 -5.81 0.49
C LEU A 245 6.60 -5.97 2.01
N PRO A 246 5.91 -5.14 2.82
CA PRO A 246 5.82 -5.35 4.25
C PRO A 246 5.14 -6.70 4.57
N GLY A 247 5.48 -7.26 5.74
CA GLY A 247 4.96 -8.56 6.17
C GLY A 247 3.43 -8.57 6.33
N ILE A 248 2.82 -9.74 6.29
CA ILE A 248 1.35 -9.90 6.26
C ILE A 248 0.62 -9.19 7.43
N TYR A 249 1.26 -9.07 8.60
CA TYR A 249 0.70 -8.40 9.78
C TYR A 249 0.66 -6.87 9.66
N GLN A 250 1.52 -6.27 8.82
CA GLN A 250 1.51 -4.84 8.52
C GLN A 250 0.50 -4.50 7.41
N LEU A 251 -0.01 -5.52 6.71
CA LEU A 251 -1.12 -5.41 5.75
C LEU A 251 -2.45 -5.66 6.47
N VAL A 252 -2.76 -4.83 7.48
CA VAL A 252 -3.95 -4.97 8.36
C VAL A 252 -5.28 -5.01 7.57
N ASN A 253 -5.32 -4.46 6.36
CA ASN A 253 -6.52 -4.42 5.52
C ASN A 253 -6.46 -5.28 4.25
N GLY A 254 -5.42 -6.12 4.05
CA GLY A 254 -5.28 -6.96 2.84
C GLY A 254 -5.03 -6.18 1.53
N GLU A 255 -5.00 -4.85 1.57
CA GLU A 255 -4.72 -4.00 0.41
C GLU A 255 -3.22 -3.90 0.14
N VAL A 256 -2.80 -4.57 -0.94
CA VAL A 256 -1.44 -4.49 -1.50
C VAL A 256 -1.41 -3.31 -2.48
N ASP A 257 -0.60 -2.30 -2.17
CA ASP A 257 -0.41 -1.10 -2.99
C ASP A 257 1.10 -0.90 -3.26
N VAL A 258 1.43 -0.41 -4.45
CA VAL A 258 2.78 0.01 -4.87
C VAL A 258 3.34 1.09 -3.93
N SER A 259 2.48 1.94 -3.35
CA SER A 259 2.89 2.96 -2.37
C SER A 259 3.53 2.38 -1.09
N LYS A 260 3.25 1.12 -0.79
CA LYS A 260 3.76 0.41 0.41
C LYS A 260 5.08 -0.32 0.16
N LEU A 261 5.62 -0.27 -1.06
CA LEU A 261 6.95 -0.83 -1.33
C LEU A 261 8.02 -0.04 -0.56
N ARG A 262 8.80 -0.75 0.26
CA ARG A 262 9.93 -0.18 0.99
C ARG A 262 11.23 -0.82 0.54
N ASP A 263 12.33 -0.11 0.74
CA ASP A 263 13.66 -0.67 0.56
C ASP A 263 13.87 -1.79 1.61
N VAL A 264 14.68 -2.79 1.28
CA VAL A 264 14.92 -3.93 2.19
C VAL A 264 15.66 -3.43 3.44
N ASP A 265 15.12 -3.70 4.62
CA ASP A 265 15.65 -3.22 5.89
C ASP A 265 16.55 -4.28 6.56
N VAL A 266 17.47 -3.84 7.45
CA VAL A 266 18.38 -4.75 8.18
C VAL A 266 17.59 -5.72 9.06
N GLU A 267 16.45 -5.28 9.58
CA GLU A 267 15.50 -6.08 10.36
C GLU A 267 14.98 -7.30 9.58
N ASP A 268 14.86 -7.20 8.25
CA ASP A 268 14.45 -8.32 7.39
C ASP A 268 15.57 -9.39 7.29
N LEU A 269 16.82 -9.00 7.57
CA LEU A 269 18.01 -9.87 7.57
C LEU A 269 18.33 -10.45 8.95
N LEU A 270 17.83 -9.83 10.03
CA LEU A 270 18.05 -10.27 11.40
C LEU A 270 17.09 -11.42 11.74
N GLY A 271 17.63 -12.63 11.61
CA GLY A 271 16.93 -13.92 11.62
C GLY A 271 16.37 -14.40 12.96
N ARG A 272 15.60 -13.59 13.67
CA ARG A 272 14.78 -14.09 14.78
C ARG A 272 13.30 -13.92 14.44
N ASP A 273 12.59 -15.02 14.26
CA ASP A 273 11.14 -14.98 14.28
C ASP A 273 10.69 -14.39 15.62
N PRO A 274 9.85 -13.33 15.65
CA PRO A 274 9.29 -12.85 16.88
C PRO A 274 8.57 -14.03 17.53
N ILE A 275 8.94 -14.32 18.78
CA ILE A 275 8.23 -15.35 19.56
C ILE A 275 6.77 -14.91 19.58
N LYS A 276 5.87 -15.76 19.09
CA LYS A 276 4.44 -15.56 19.22
C LYS A 276 4.10 -15.75 20.69
N VAL A 277 4.20 -14.67 21.44
CA VAL A 277 3.73 -14.61 22.81
C VAL A 277 2.23 -14.35 22.73
N ASP A 278 1.43 -15.11 23.47
CA ASP A 278 0.01 -14.84 23.65
C ASP A 278 -0.14 -13.58 24.53
N ILE A 279 -0.04 -12.41 23.89
CA ILE A 279 -0.07 -11.12 24.56
C ILE A 279 -1.43 -10.91 25.25
N ASP A 280 -2.52 -11.39 24.64
CA ASP A 280 -3.88 -11.29 25.19
C ASP A 280 -3.98 -12.03 26.53
N SER A 281 -3.35 -13.21 26.65
CA SER A 281 -3.28 -13.96 27.91
C SER A 281 -2.44 -13.28 28.99
N ILE A 282 -1.45 -12.47 28.62
CA ILE A 282 -0.47 -11.87 29.54
C ILE A 282 -0.91 -10.49 30.02
N LEU A 283 -1.53 -9.68 29.15
CA LEU A 283 -1.90 -8.29 29.47
C LEU A 283 -3.32 -8.14 30.03
N GLY A 284 -4.07 -9.22 30.24
CA GLY A 284 -5.39 -9.16 30.87
C GLY A 284 -5.43 -8.41 32.22
N TYR A 285 -4.32 -8.33 32.95
CA TYR A 285 -4.26 -7.61 34.23
C TYR A 285 -4.25 -6.08 34.10
N VAL A 286 -4.01 -5.52 32.91
CA VAL A 286 -4.06 -4.05 32.69
C VAL A 286 -5.48 -3.55 32.39
N LYS A 287 -6.40 -4.46 32.05
CA LYS A 287 -7.78 -4.12 31.73
C LYS A 287 -8.48 -3.44 32.92
N ASP A 288 -9.22 -2.37 32.63
CA ASP A 288 -9.95 -1.57 33.62
C ASP A 288 -9.08 -0.98 34.75
N LYS A 289 -7.76 -0.89 34.55
CA LYS A 289 -6.81 -0.28 35.49
C LYS A 289 -6.36 1.11 35.07
N THR A 290 -5.98 1.93 36.04
CA THR A 290 -5.21 3.15 35.78
C THR A 290 -3.73 2.80 35.69
N VAL A 291 -3.10 3.03 34.54
CA VAL A 291 -1.71 2.64 34.28
C VAL A 291 -0.85 3.87 34.03
N LEU A 292 0.27 4.00 34.75
CA LEU A 292 1.25 5.07 34.57
C LEU A 292 2.51 4.51 33.89
N VAL A 293 2.94 5.13 32.79
CA VAL A 293 4.21 4.85 32.12
C VAL A 293 5.12 6.05 32.23
N THR A 294 6.22 5.93 32.98
CA THR A 294 7.26 6.98 33.02
C THR A 294 8.28 6.76 31.91
N GLY A 295 8.76 7.82 31.27
CA GLY A 295 9.58 7.70 30.06
C GLY A 295 8.76 7.21 28.87
N GLY A 296 7.46 7.54 28.86
CA GLY A 296 6.47 7.00 27.93
C GLY A 296 6.63 7.43 26.46
N GLY A 297 7.43 8.47 26.18
CA GLY A 297 7.87 8.83 24.83
C GLY A 297 9.22 8.18 24.43
N GLY A 298 9.92 7.55 25.36
CA GLY A 298 11.14 6.79 25.05
C GLY A 298 10.84 5.52 24.25
N SER A 299 11.84 4.96 23.57
CA SER A 299 11.64 3.81 22.66
C SER A 299 10.96 2.58 23.28
N ILE A 300 11.15 2.35 24.59
CA ILE A 300 10.46 1.26 25.32
C ILE A 300 9.13 1.73 25.89
N GLY A 301 9.10 2.94 26.43
CA GLY A 301 7.89 3.49 27.02
C GLY A 301 6.78 3.65 25.99
N SER A 302 7.09 4.08 24.77
CA SER A 302 6.10 4.27 23.72
C SER A 302 5.50 2.93 23.27
N GLU A 303 6.32 1.89 23.13
CA GLU A 303 5.85 0.54 22.83
C GLU A 303 4.99 -0.03 23.96
N LEU A 304 5.36 0.20 25.23
CA LEU A 304 4.51 -0.15 26.37
C LEU A 304 3.16 0.57 26.29
N CYS A 305 3.16 1.88 25.99
CA CYS A 305 1.92 2.66 25.82
C CYS A 305 1.02 2.06 24.73
N ARG A 306 1.58 1.62 23.59
CA ARG A 306 0.81 0.94 22.52
C ARG A 306 0.16 -0.34 22.99
N GLN A 307 0.95 -1.20 23.64
CA GLN A 307 0.46 -2.51 24.10
C GLN A 307 -0.58 -2.35 25.21
N ILE A 308 -0.41 -1.38 26.11
CA ILE A 308 -1.39 -1.09 27.14
C ILE A 308 -2.68 -0.55 26.51
N ALA A 309 -2.59 0.39 25.57
CA ALA A 309 -3.75 0.97 24.89
C ALA A 309 -4.63 -0.08 24.20
N SER A 310 -4.03 -1.12 23.61
CA SER A 310 -4.79 -2.19 22.92
C SER A 310 -5.58 -3.11 23.87
N HIS A 311 -5.40 -3.00 25.19
CA HIS A 311 -6.01 -3.90 26.20
C HIS A 311 -7.01 -3.20 27.12
N GLN A 312 -7.62 -2.10 26.66
CA GLN A 312 -8.74 -1.42 27.33
C GLN A 312 -8.44 -1.06 28.81
N PRO A 313 -7.37 -0.29 29.09
CA PRO A 313 -7.14 0.23 30.42
C PRO A 313 -8.26 1.24 30.75
N ARG A 314 -8.52 1.45 32.04
CA ARG A 314 -9.44 2.52 32.46
C ARG A 314 -8.87 3.89 32.12
N ARG A 315 -7.56 4.05 32.30
CA ARG A 315 -6.82 5.27 31.97
C ARG A 315 -5.35 4.96 31.72
N LEU A 316 -4.78 5.53 30.67
CA LEU A 316 -3.34 5.49 30.39
C LEU A 316 -2.71 6.86 30.66
N ILE A 317 -1.73 6.91 31.56
CA ILE A 317 -0.99 8.12 31.90
C ILE A 317 0.43 8.00 31.35
N ILE A 318 0.79 8.89 30.43
CA ILE A 318 2.10 8.95 29.80
C ILE A 318 2.87 10.10 30.43
N LEU A 319 3.92 9.79 31.21
CA LEU A 319 4.79 10.79 31.81
C LEU A 319 6.14 10.79 31.09
N ASP A 320 6.55 11.92 30.53
CA ASP A 320 7.88 12.09 29.95
C ASP A 320 8.44 13.49 30.23
N ILE A 321 9.77 13.62 30.18
CA ILE A 321 10.43 14.92 30.26
C ILE A 321 10.56 15.56 28.87
N TYR A 322 10.63 14.74 27.82
CA TYR A 322 10.86 15.23 26.46
C TYR A 322 9.53 15.38 25.71
N GLU A 323 9.11 16.63 25.54
CA GLU A 323 7.79 17.00 25.02
C GLU A 323 7.50 16.47 23.61
N ASN A 324 8.50 16.47 22.72
CA ASN A 324 8.30 16.04 21.33
C ASN A 324 7.93 14.56 21.25
N ASN A 325 8.68 13.70 21.94
CA ASN A 325 8.37 12.27 21.95
C ASN A 325 7.03 11.97 22.64
N ALA A 326 6.71 12.71 23.70
CA ALA A 326 5.43 12.57 24.38
C ALA A 326 4.26 12.98 23.47
N TYR A 327 4.44 14.04 22.67
CA TYR A 327 3.47 14.49 21.68
C TYR A 327 3.32 13.48 20.52
N GLU A 328 4.41 12.93 20.02
CA GLU A 328 4.39 11.92 18.94
C GLU A 328 3.57 10.69 19.35
N ILE A 329 3.84 10.11 20.52
CA ILE A 329 3.08 8.95 21.01
C ILE A 329 1.61 9.32 21.29
N GLN A 330 1.35 10.55 21.75
CA GLN A 330 -0.01 11.04 21.96
C GLN A 330 -0.80 11.05 20.66
N GLN A 331 -0.27 11.66 19.60
CA GLN A 331 -0.95 11.76 18.31
C GLN A 331 -1.22 10.38 17.72
N GLU A 332 -0.25 9.48 17.82
CA GLU A 332 -0.43 8.12 17.31
C GLU A 332 -1.52 7.34 18.04
N LEU A 333 -1.58 7.45 19.37
CA LEU A 333 -2.61 6.77 20.16
C LEU A 333 -4.00 7.39 19.99
N ILE A 334 -4.10 8.72 19.79
CA ILE A 334 -5.38 9.39 19.46
C ILE A 334 -5.97 8.83 18.16
N LEU A 335 -5.12 8.60 17.15
CA LEU A 335 -5.56 8.06 15.87
C LEU A 335 -5.96 6.58 15.95
N GLY A 336 -5.25 5.78 16.76
CA GLY A 336 -5.50 4.34 16.90
C GLY A 336 -6.60 3.98 17.89
N TYR A 337 -6.79 4.77 18.95
CA TYR A 337 -7.66 4.48 20.09
C TYR A 337 -8.43 5.73 20.53
N PRO A 338 -9.42 6.20 19.75
CA PRO A 338 -10.11 7.48 19.99
C PRO A 338 -10.88 7.52 21.32
N ASP A 339 -11.33 6.39 21.84
CA ASP A 339 -12.08 6.28 23.09
C ASP A 339 -11.19 6.07 24.33
N LEU A 340 -9.86 6.01 24.17
CA LEU A 340 -8.94 5.80 25.28
C LEU A 340 -8.88 7.06 26.16
N ASP A 341 -9.21 6.91 27.45
CA ASP A 341 -8.92 7.93 28.46
C ASP A 341 -7.39 8.01 28.66
N MET A 342 -6.77 8.94 27.94
CA MET A 342 -5.33 9.13 27.93
C MET A 342 -4.96 10.51 28.47
N ILE A 343 -3.98 10.54 29.37
CA ILE A 343 -3.42 11.78 29.92
C ILE A 343 -1.91 11.79 29.66
N VAL A 344 -1.43 12.83 28.98
CA VAL A 344 -0.01 13.06 28.76
C VAL A 344 0.48 14.16 29.70
N LEU A 345 1.48 13.85 30.51
CA LEU A 345 2.04 14.74 31.51
C LEU A 345 3.50 14.98 31.20
N ILE A 346 3.88 16.25 31.16
CA ILE A 346 5.30 16.63 31.12
C ILE A 346 5.83 16.73 32.55
N GLY A 347 6.96 16.08 32.80
CA GLY A 347 7.60 16.08 34.11
C GLY A 347 8.82 15.17 34.20
N SER A 348 9.71 15.50 35.12
CA SER A 348 10.88 14.66 35.43
C SER A 348 10.63 13.81 36.67
N VAL A 349 11.02 12.53 36.60
CA VAL A 349 11.07 11.63 37.77
C VAL A 349 12.01 12.12 38.87
N ARG A 350 12.88 13.10 38.58
CA ARG A 350 13.73 13.77 39.56
C ARG A 350 12.96 14.70 40.49
N ASN A 351 11.77 15.15 40.11
CA ASN A 351 10.98 16.13 40.86
C ASN A 351 10.00 15.42 41.81
N THR A 352 10.37 15.31 43.09
CA THR A 352 9.56 14.64 44.12
C THR A 352 8.16 15.23 44.25
N LYS A 353 8.02 16.57 44.27
CA LYS A 353 6.71 17.22 44.38
C LYS A 353 5.81 16.86 43.21
N ARG A 354 6.36 16.87 41.99
CA ARG A 354 5.62 16.48 40.78
C ARG A 354 5.20 15.02 40.84
N MET A 355 6.12 14.11 41.19
CA MET A 355 5.79 12.69 41.31
C MET A 355 4.70 12.43 42.34
N ASN A 356 4.82 13.01 43.54
CA ASN A 356 3.79 12.87 44.58
C ASN A 356 2.43 13.40 44.09
N SER A 357 2.40 14.60 43.51
CA SER A 357 1.14 15.17 43.00
C SER A 357 0.47 14.30 41.93
N ILE A 358 1.25 13.65 41.05
CA ILE A 358 0.71 12.74 40.02
C ILE A 358 0.09 11.50 40.68
N PHE A 359 0.80 10.88 41.63
CA PHE A 359 0.32 9.68 42.30
C PHE A 359 -0.91 9.95 43.18
N GLU A 360 -0.93 11.09 43.88
CA GLU A 360 -2.07 11.54 44.69
C GLU A 360 -3.28 11.94 43.84
N THR A 361 -3.08 12.52 42.65
CA THR A 361 -4.19 12.95 41.79
C THR A 361 -4.82 11.78 41.05
N TYR A 362 -4.01 10.88 40.52
CA TYR A 362 -4.47 9.87 39.57
C TYR A 362 -4.55 8.45 40.13
N HIS A 363 -3.96 8.18 41.30
CA HIS A 363 -3.97 6.88 41.97
C HIS A 363 -3.76 5.69 41.02
N PRO A 364 -2.59 5.57 40.36
CA PRO A 364 -2.34 4.48 39.43
C PRO A 364 -2.39 3.11 40.13
N ASP A 365 -3.03 2.12 39.50
CA ASP A 365 -2.98 0.72 39.96
C ASP A 365 -1.64 0.07 39.61
N ILE A 366 -1.09 0.42 38.43
CA ILE A 366 0.10 -0.19 37.84
C ILE A 366 1.04 0.91 37.35
N VAL A 367 2.34 0.75 37.62
CA VAL A 367 3.39 1.65 37.12
C VAL A 367 4.41 0.87 36.31
N TYR A 368 4.63 1.29 35.06
CA TYR A 368 5.77 0.88 34.25
C TYR A 368 6.84 1.98 34.26
N HIS A 369 7.98 1.69 34.86
CA HIS A 369 9.09 2.63 35.00
C HIS A 369 10.14 2.41 33.91
N ALA A 370 10.02 3.14 32.81
CA ALA A 370 10.96 3.12 31.67
C ALA A 370 11.85 4.38 31.57
N ALA A 371 11.71 5.36 32.46
CA ALA A 371 12.51 6.58 32.47
C ALA A 371 13.94 6.31 32.96
N ALA A 372 14.93 6.42 32.09
CA ALA A 372 16.35 6.30 32.44
C ALA A 372 17.26 6.93 31.36
N HIS A 373 18.48 7.30 31.73
CA HIS A 373 19.55 7.52 30.78
C HIS A 373 20.24 6.19 30.46
N LYS A 374 20.46 5.93 29.16
CA LYS A 374 20.94 4.62 28.65
C LYS A 374 22.27 4.66 27.90
N HIS A 375 22.74 5.82 27.44
CA HIS A 375 23.92 5.90 26.57
C HIS A 375 25.20 5.80 27.39
N VAL A 376 25.87 4.64 27.33
CA VAL A 376 27.08 4.35 28.12
C VAL A 376 28.13 5.46 27.98
N PRO A 377 28.57 5.89 26.78
CA PRO A 377 29.61 6.91 26.68
C PRO A 377 29.23 8.24 27.34
N LEU A 378 27.98 8.66 27.19
CA LEU A 378 27.50 9.90 27.81
C LEU A 378 27.46 9.78 29.34
N MET A 379 27.12 8.61 29.87
CA MET A 379 27.04 8.38 31.32
C MET A 379 28.40 8.14 31.98
N GLU A 380 29.43 7.76 31.22
CA GLU A 380 30.81 7.79 31.70
C GLU A 380 31.32 9.24 31.85
N VAL A 381 30.93 10.13 30.92
CA VAL A 381 31.31 11.55 30.98
C VAL A 381 30.48 12.33 32.02
N SER A 382 29.21 11.97 32.20
CA SER A 382 28.28 12.64 33.13
C SER A 382 27.67 11.65 34.14
N PRO A 383 28.49 11.07 35.03
CA PRO A 383 28.05 10.02 35.96
C PRO A 383 27.06 10.53 37.01
N ASP A 384 27.17 11.79 37.40
CA ASP A 384 26.28 12.42 38.38
C ASP A 384 24.85 12.55 37.86
N GLU A 385 24.67 12.84 36.57
CA GLU A 385 23.36 12.87 35.93
C GLU A 385 22.76 11.46 35.80
N ALA A 386 23.58 10.43 35.56
CA ALA A 386 23.14 9.03 35.62
C ALA A 386 22.58 8.67 37.00
N VAL A 387 23.26 9.08 38.08
CA VAL A 387 22.82 8.84 39.46
C VAL A 387 21.55 9.63 39.78
N LYS A 388 21.50 10.93 39.47
CA LYS A 388 20.33 11.79 39.73
C LYS A 388 19.09 11.29 39.01
N ASN A 389 19.21 10.88 37.75
CA ASN A 389 18.07 10.47 36.96
C ASN A 389 17.68 9.02 37.20
N ASN A 390 18.63 8.08 37.12
CA ASN A 390 18.31 6.66 37.25
C ASN A 390 18.05 6.31 38.72
N VAL A 391 19.03 6.51 39.60
CA VAL A 391 18.95 6.05 40.99
C VAL A 391 17.91 6.84 41.77
N PHE A 392 18.08 8.16 41.88
CA PHE A 392 17.15 8.98 42.67
C PHE A 392 15.79 9.14 41.99
N GLY A 393 15.71 9.10 40.66
CA GLY A 393 14.43 9.08 39.95
C GLY A 393 13.65 7.80 40.20
N THR A 394 14.29 6.63 40.14
CA THR A 394 13.66 5.35 40.53
C THR A 394 13.24 5.37 41.99
N TRP A 395 14.11 5.81 42.91
CA TRP A 395 13.77 5.88 44.34
C TRP A 395 12.53 6.74 44.61
N LYS A 396 12.45 7.95 44.04
CA LYS A 396 11.30 8.86 44.20
C LYS A 396 10.02 8.25 43.62
N THR A 397 10.10 7.65 42.44
CA THR A 397 8.94 7.03 41.77
C THR A 397 8.46 5.80 42.55
N ALA A 398 9.38 4.94 43.00
CA ALA A 398 9.06 3.77 43.82
C ALA A 398 8.48 4.15 45.18
N GLN A 399 9.00 5.21 45.80
CA GLN A 399 8.46 5.76 47.05
C GLN A 399 7.03 6.30 46.87
N ALA A 400 6.80 7.11 45.82
CA ALA A 400 5.45 7.59 45.52
C ALA A 400 4.47 6.44 45.27
N ALA A 401 4.92 5.39 44.58
CA ALA A 401 4.12 4.18 44.33
C ALA A 401 3.75 3.45 45.63
N ALA A 402 4.74 3.18 46.47
CA ALA A 402 4.55 2.52 47.75
C ALA A 402 3.61 3.32 48.68
N MET A 403 3.81 4.63 48.78
CA MET A 403 3.01 5.50 49.65
C MET A 403 1.56 5.66 49.20
N ASN A 404 1.29 5.48 47.90
CA ASN A 404 -0.07 5.62 47.34
C ASN A 404 -0.74 4.27 47.05
N GLY A 405 -0.20 3.16 47.58
CA GLY A 405 -0.83 1.84 47.47
C GLY A 405 -0.94 1.30 46.04
N VAL A 406 0.03 1.62 45.18
CA VAL A 406 0.13 1.01 43.84
C VAL A 406 0.22 -0.51 44.01
N LYS A 407 -0.51 -1.26 43.18
CA LYS A 407 -0.52 -2.73 43.29
C LYS A 407 0.73 -3.35 42.70
N LYS A 408 1.17 -2.83 41.54
CA LYS A 408 2.30 -3.38 40.78
C LYS A 408 3.20 -2.29 40.20
N PHE A 409 4.49 -2.42 40.45
CA PHE A 409 5.52 -1.54 39.92
C PHE A 409 6.54 -2.36 39.12
N VAL A 410 6.57 -2.16 37.81
CA VAL A 410 7.46 -2.87 36.89
C VAL A 410 8.56 -1.92 36.44
N MET A 411 9.81 -2.20 36.82
CA MET A 411 10.97 -1.45 36.37
C MET A 411 11.63 -2.13 35.16
N ILE A 412 11.85 -1.33 34.13
CA ILE A 412 12.63 -1.73 32.95
C ILE A 412 14.13 -1.68 33.31
N SER A 413 14.80 -2.82 33.24
CA SER A 413 16.24 -3.00 33.48
C SER A 413 16.95 -3.49 32.21
N THR A 414 18.23 -3.80 32.31
CA THR A 414 19.11 -4.13 31.17
C THR A 414 20.08 -5.24 31.53
N ASP A 415 20.49 -6.01 30.53
CA ASP A 415 21.64 -6.92 30.60
C ASP A 415 22.90 -6.27 31.22
N LYS A 416 23.14 -4.97 30.97
CA LYS A 416 24.29 -4.22 31.49
C LYS A 416 24.27 -4.01 33.01
N ALA A 417 23.16 -4.34 33.69
CA ALA A 417 23.09 -4.34 35.15
C ALA A 417 23.70 -5.61 35.78
N VAL A 418 23.99 -6.65 34.98
CA VAL A 418 24.65 -7.87 35.44
C VAL A 418 26.16 -7.64 35.47
N ASN A 419 26.79 -7.73 36.64
CA ASN A 419 28.22 -7.47 36.85
C ASN A 419 28.71 -6.22 36.09
N PRO A 420 28.14 -5.05 36.42
CA PRO A 420 28.29 -3.85 35.59
C PRO A 420 29.75 -3.38 35.52
N THR A 421 30.22 -3.12 34.30
CA THR A 421 31.56 -2.58 34.01
C THR A 421 31.54 -1.10 33.60
N ASN A 422 30.39 -0.44 33.70
CA ASN A 422 30.15 0.95 33.34
C ASN A 422 29.16 1.60 34.30
N VAL A 423 29.21 2.93 34.41
CA VAL A 423 28.38 3.75 35.31
C VAL A 423 26.90 3.54 35.01
N MET A 424 26.50 3.52 33.74
CA MET A 424 25.09 3.33 33.35
C MET A 424 24.54 2.00 33.91
N GLY A 425 25.26 0.90 33.68
CA GLY A 425 24.92 -0.42 34.20
C GLY A 425 24.90 -0.46 35.73
N ALA A 426 25.89 0.18 36.38
CA ALA A 426 25.98 0.25 37.83
C ALA A 426 24.77 0.99 38.44
N THR A 427 24.37 2.13 37.87
CA THR A 427 23.17 2.85 38.32
C THR A 427 21.90 2.01 38.17
N LYS A 428 21.74 1.25 37.08
CA LYS A 428 20.60 0.35 36.90
C LYS A 428 20.61 -0.81 37.89
N ARG A 429 21.79 -1.33 38.24
CA ARG A 429 21.93 -2.34 39.29
C ARG A 429 21.49 -1.80 40.66
N ILE A 430 21.84 -0.56 40.99
CA ILE A 430 21.35 0.11 42.21
C ILE A 430 19.83 0.29 42.17
N CYS A 431 19.26 0.66 41.02
CA CYS A 431 17.80 0.77 40.85
C CYS A 431 17.09 -0.55 41.18
N GLU A 432 17.65 -1.69 40.75
CA GLU A 432 17.11 -3.02 41.10
C GLU A 432 17.17 -3.27 42.61
N MET A 433 18.28 -2.94 43.26
CA MET A 433 18.42 -3.08 44.72
C MET A 433 17.40 -2.22 45.46
N ILE A 434 17.14 -1.01 44.99
CA ILE A 434 16.11 -0.12 45.55
C ILE A 434 14.76 -0.82 45.48
N ILE A 435 14.28 -1.21 44.30
CA ILE A 435 12.93 -1.77 44.19
C ILE A 435 12.79 -3.14 44.86
N GLN A 436 13.86 -3.95 44.89
CA GLN A 436 13.90 -5.20 45.67
C GLN A 436 13.80 -4.96 47.17
N THR A 437 14.37 -3.86 47.67
CA THR A 437 14.25 -3.46 49.06
C THR A 437 12.82 -3.01 49.34
N PHE A 438 12.24 -2.16 48.49
CA PHE A 438 10.86 -1.72 48.63
C PHE A 438 9.87 -2.89 48.62
N ASN A 439 10.08 -3.90 47.78
CA ASN A 439 9.26 -5.14 47.75
C ASN A 439 9.21 -5.90 49.09
N LYS A 440 10.18 -5.70 49.99
CA LYS A 440 10.21 -6.36 51.29
C LYS A 440 9.45 -5.60 52.38
N TYR A 441 9.29 -4.29 52.21
CA TYR A 441 8.80 -3.38 53.26
C TYR A 441 7.44 -2.76 52.95
N TYR A 442 6.93 -2.92 51.72
CA TYR A 442 5.66 -2.35 51.28
C TYR A 442 4.82 -3.41 50.56
N ASP A 443 3.50 -3.21 50.56
CA ASP A 443 2.54 -4.14 49.93
C ASP A 443 2.54 -4.07 48.39
N THR A 444 3.11 -3.01 47.81
CA THR A 444 3.28 -2.89 46.35
C THR A 444 4.22 -3.99 45.84
N GLU A 445 3.78 -4.74 44.82
CA GLU A 445 4.62 -5.73 44.14
C GLU A 445 5.61 -5.03 43.21
N PHE A 446 6.90 -5.05 43.56
CA PHE A 446 7.98 -4.47 42.75
C PHE A 446 8.74 -5.55 41.97
N VAL A 447 8.77 -5.39 40.64
CA VAL A 447 9.40 -6.35 39.71
C VAL A 447 10.40 -5.62 38.82
N ALA A 448 11.58 -6.21 38.63
CA ALA A 448 12.56 -5.76 37.64
C ALA A 448 12.58 -6.72 36.45
N VAL A 449 12.53 -6.20 35.22
CA VAL A 449 12.65 -7.02 34.00
C VAL A 449 13.92 -6.64 33.26
N ARG A 450 14.82 -7.62 33.05
CA ARG A 450 16.06 -7.44 32.27
C ARG A 450 15.87 -7.97 30.86
N PHE A 451 16.31 -7.20 29.87
CA PHE A 451 16.44 -7.65 28.49
C PHE A 451 17.69 -7.03 27.84
N GLY A 452 18.08 -7.58 26.69
CA GLY A 452 19.22 -7.14 25.90
C GLY A 452 18.89 -5.92 25.03
N ASN A 453 19.66 -5.74 23.96
CA ASN A 453 19.43 -4.64 23.04
C ASN A 453 18.08 -4.76 22.31
N VAL A 454 17.48 -3.60 22.03
CA VAL A 454 16.24 -3.47 21.27
C VAL A 454 16.56 -2.90 19.90
N LEU A 455 16.15 -3.62 18.85
CA LEU A 455 16.37 -3.24 17.46
C LEU A 455 15.72 -1.88 17.16
N GLY A 456 16.42 -1.05 16.38
CA GLY A 456 15.91 0.26 15.95
C GLY A 456 15.71 1.30 17.07
N SER A 457 16.11 1.03 18.32
CA SER A 457 15.89 2.01 19.40
C SER A 457 16.66 3.32 19.18
N ASN A 458 16.14 4.44 19.69
CA ASN A 458 16.72 5.77 19.49
C ASN A 458 18.20 5.81 19.90
N GLY A 459 19.05 6.30 19.00
CA GLY A 459 20.50 6.39 19.20
C GLY A 459 21.22 5.04 19.29
N SER A 460 20.62 3.95 18.78
CA SER A 460 21.31 2.66 18.62
C SER A 460 22.22 2.64 17.38
N VAL A 461 23.00 1.57 17.25
CA VAL A 461 24.02 1.43 16.19
C VAL A 461 23.42 1.33 14.79
N ILE A 462 22.24 0.73 14.62
CA ILE A 462 21.62 0.53 13.30
C ILE A 462 21.27 1.88 12.64
N PRO A 463 20.55 2.82 13.29
CA PRO A 463 20.35 4.17 12.76
C PRO A 463 21.65 4.93 12.46
N LEU A 464 22.71 4.71 13.24
CA LEU A 464 24.01 5.32 13.01
C LEU A 464 24.66 4.79 11.73
N PHE A 465 24.68 3.47 11.55
CA PHE A 465 25.22 2.82 10.35
C PHE A 465 24.46 3.25 9.10
N ARG A 466 23.12 3.34 9.16
CA ARG A 466 22.31 3.85 8.05
C ARG A 466 22.76 5.27 7.65
N LYS A 467 22.89 6.17 8.62
CA LYS A 467 23.36 7.54 8.35
C LYS A 467 24.77 7.59 7.77
N GLN A 468 25.68 6.72 8.23
CA GLN A 468 27.05 6.64 7.71
C GLN A 468 27.08 6.16 6.26
N ILE A 469 26.31 5.13 5.94
CA ILE A 469 26.18 4.58 4.58
C ILE A 469 25.54 5.61 3.65
N GLU A 470 24.47 6.27 4.08
CA GLU A 470 23.81 7.35 3.31
C GLU A 470 24.75 8.53 3.05
N ALA A 471 25.63 8.84 4.00
CA ALA A 471 26.66 9.86 3.85
C ALA A 471 27.87 9.40 3.00
N GLY A 472 27.92 8.14 2.56
CA GLY A 472 29.05 7.57 1.83
C GLY A 472 30.32 7.39 2.68
N GLY A 473 30.19 7.42 4.01
CA GLY A 473 31.29 7.26 4.95
C GLY A 473 31.51 5.81 5.40
N PRO A 474 32.65 5.52 6.06
CA PRO A 474 32.91 4.20 6.64
C PRO A 474 31.92 3.89 7.78
N VAL A 475 31.58 2.61 7.92
CA VAL A 475 30.74 2.10 9.01
C VAL A 475 31.63 1.89 10.24
N THR A 476 31.30 2.53 11.38
CA THR A 476 32.14 2.51 12.61
C THR A 476 31.37 2.18 13.87
#